data_AF-A0A269ZC24-F1
#
_entry.id   AF-A0A269ZC24-F1
#
_cell.length_a   1.000
_cell.length_b   1.000
_cell.length_c   1.000
_cell.angle_alpha   90.00
_cell.angle_beta   90.00
_cell.angle_gamma   90.00
#
_symmetry.space_group_name_H-M   'P 1'
#
loop_
_entity.id
_entity.type
_entity.pdbx_description
1 polymer ?
#
loop_
_entity_poly.entity_id
_entity_poly.type
_entity_poly.pdbx_seq_one_letter_code
_entity_poly.pdbx_strand_id
1 'polypeptide(L)' 'MDARTEQTTTRNSSPNGDADACEHGWMTESRHRVSTGTVAYVRCARCGRRRVDHLGEDARVPTALSRPVG' A
#
# COMPACT_ATOMS: atom_id res chain seq x y z
N MET A 1 17.55 -10.03 50.07
CA MET A 1 18.16 -10.67 48.88
C MET A 1 17.00 -10.96 47.95
N ASP A 2 16.68 -10.00 47.08
CA ASP A 2 15.43 -9.99 46.32
C ASP A 2 15.80 -9.94 44.84
N ALA A 3 16.02 -11.13 44.28
CA ALA A 3 16.35 -11.31 42.88
C ALA A 3 15.08 -11.10 42.04
N ARG A 4 14.92 -9.88 41.54
CA ARG A 4 13.83 -9.50 40.65
C ARG A 4 13.98 -10.22 39.31
N THR A 5 12.99 -11.07 39.05
CA THR A 5 12.65 -11.77 37.82
C THR A 5 12.77 -10.88 36.59
N GLU A 6 13.79 -11.10 35.75
CA GLU A 6 13.89 -10.48 34.43
C GLU A 6 13.27 -11.40 33.39
N GLN A 7 11.97 -11.16 33.21
CA GLN A 7 11.08 -11.78 32.26
C GLN A 7 11.65 -11.59 30.84
N THR A 8 12.29 -12.64 30.32
CA THR A 8 12.68 -12.70 28.91
C THR A 8 11.41 -12.85 28.08
N THR A 9 10.86 -11.70 27.69
CA THR A 9 9.69 -11.54 26.82
C THR A 9 9.86 -12.36 25.55
N THR A 10 9.24 -13.54 25.50
CA THR A 10 8.88 -14.20 24.25
C THR A 10 7.91 -13.27 23.52
N ARG A 11 8.42 -12.50 22.56
CA ARG A 11 7.59 -11.68 21.68
C ARG A 11 6.74 -12.63 20.84
N ASN A 12 5.50 -12.79 21.27
CA ASN A 12 4.45 -13.49 20.56
C ASN A 12 4.15 -12.69 19.28
N SER A 13 4.87 -12.99 18.19
CA SER A 13 4.69 -12.35 16.89
C SER A 13 3.32 -12.72 16.35
N SER A 14 2.32 -11.91 16.67
CA SER A 14 1.05 -11.89 15.96
C SER A 14 1.35 -11.58 14.48
N PRO A 15 0.79 -12.32 13.51
CA PRO A 15 1.03 -12.07 12.08
C PRO A 15 0.59 -10.66 11.63
N ASN A 16 -0.15 -9.93 12.45
CA ASN A 16 -0.51 -8.53 12.23
C ASN A 16 0.56 -7.51 12.67
N GLY A 17 1.47 -7.86 13.59
CA GLY A 17 2.51 -6.94 14.09
C GLY A 17 3.62 -6.70 13.07
N ASP A 18 3.98 -7.74 12.31
CA ASP A 18 4.92 -7.66 11.20
C ASP A 18 4.32 -7.02 9.94
N ALA A 19 2.99 -6.94 9.86
CA ALA A 19 2.30 -6.40 8.70
C ALA A 19 2.37 -4.86 8.61
N ASP A 20 2.67 -4.19 9.72
CA ASP A 20 2.68 -2.73 9.78
C ASP A 20 4.06 -2.13 9.50
N ALA A 21 5.14 -2.88 9.72
CA ALA A 21 6.52 -2.38 9.63
C ALA A 21 7.35 -2.97 8.48
N CYS A 22 6.84 -3.94 7.71
CA CYS A 22 7.62 -4.50 6.61
C CYS A 22 7.73 -3.52 5.44
N GLU A 23 8.91 -3.46 4.81
CA GLU A 23 9.01 -2.88 3.47
C GLU A 23 8.18 -3.73 2.50
N HIS A 24 7.19 -3.10 1.89
CA HIS A 24 6.17 -3.82 1.14
C HIS A 24 6.68 -4.18 -0.26
N GLY A 25 6.88 -5.48 -0.51
CA GLY A 25 7.09 -6.05 -1.85
C GLY A 25 5.74 -6.32 -2.52
N TRP A 26 5.23 -5.35 -3.27
CA TRP A 26 3.92 -5.41 -3.93
C TRP A 26 3.92 -6.34 -5.15
N MET A 27 2.95 -7.25 -5.21
CA MET A 27 2.64 -8.09 -6.37
C MET A 27 1.21 -7.82 -6.86
N THR A 28 1.02 -7.83 -8.17
CA THR A 28 -0.30 -7.58 -8.77
C THR A 28 -1.17 -8.83 -8.74
N GLU A 29 -2.32 -8.75 -8.07
CA GLU A 29 -3.33 -9.81 -8.06
C GLU A 29 -4.20 -9.73 -9.33
N SER A 30 -4.70 -8.53 -9.63
CA SER A 30 -5.60 -8.29 -10.77
C SER A 30 -5.38 -6.91 -11.38
N ARG A 31 -5.64 -6.79 -12.69
CA ARG A 31 -5.58 -5.52 -13.43
C ARG A 31 -6.82 -5.34 -14.26
N HIS A 32 -7.41 -4.15 -14.19
CA HIS A 32 -8.62 -3.82 -14.93
C HIS A 32 -8.44 -2.50 -15.66
N ARG A 33 -8.74 -2.49 -16.95
CA ARG A 33 -8.86 -1.24 -17.73
C ARG A 33 -10.17 -0.56 -17.38
N VAL A 34 -10.11 0.74 -17.14
CA VAL A 34 -11.24 1.62 -16.89
C VAL A 34 -11.09 2.87 -17.74
N SER A 35 -12.14 3.67 -17.90
CA SER A 35 -12.09 4.87 -18.76
C SER A 35 -11.05 5.91 -18.33
N THR A 36 -10.59 5.85 -17.07
CA THR A 36 -9.59 6.75 -16.48
C THR A 36 -8.17 6.16 -16.45
N GLY A 37 -7.94 5.00 -17.06
CA GLY A 37 -6.63 4.35 -17.11
C GLY A 37 -6.72 2.88 -16.69
N THR A 38 -5.73 2.41 -15.93
CA THR A 38 -5.72 1.03 -15.41
C THR A 38 -5.70 1.04 -13.89
N VAL A 39 -6.59 0.27 -13.28
CA VAL A 39 -6.56 0.00 -11.84
C VAL A 39 -5.88 -1.36 -11.61
N ALA A 40 -4.86 -1.37 -10.76
CA ALA A 40 -4.17 -2.58 -10.34
C ALA A 40 -4.44 -2.84 -8.85
N TYR A 41 -5.01 -4.01 -8.54
CA TYR A 41 -5.10 -4.49 -7.17
C TYR A 41 -3.80 -5.22 -6.84
N VAL A 42 -3.04 -4.69 -5.88
CA VAL A 42 -1.76 -5.24 -5.48
C VAL A 42 -1.80 -5.72 -4.03
N ARG A 43 -1.04 -6.78 -3.76
CA ARG A 43 -0.89 -7.37 -2.44
C ARG A 43 0.58 -7.55 -2.10
N CYS A 44 0.94 -7.25 -0.87
CA CYS A 44 2.29 -7.53 -0.38
C CYS A 44 2.51 -9.03 -0.27
N ALA A 45 3.59 -9.51 -0.89
CA ALA A 45 4.00 -10.92 -0.85
C ALA A 45 4.24 -11.45 0.57
N ARG A 46 4.67 -10.57 1.49
CA ARG A 46 5.11 -10.94 2.84
C ARG A 46 3.98 -10.86 3.86
N CYS A 47 3.36 -9.68 4.00
CA CYS A 47 2.35 -9.46 5.03
C CYS A 47 0.91 -9.58 4.52
N GLY A 48 0.69 -9.67 3.21
CA GLY A 48 -0.64 -9.79 2.62
C GLY A 48 -1.48 -8.50 2.65
N ARG A 49 -0.91 -7.36 3.08
CA ARG A 49 -1.57 -6.05 2.97
C ARG A 49 -1.92 -5.76 1.51
N ARG A 50 -3.06 -5.13 1.28
CA ARG A 50 -3.57 -4.81 -0.06
C ARG A 50 -3.52 -3.31 -0.29
N ARG A 51 -3.20 -2.92 -1.53
CA ARG A 51 -3.22 -1.55 -2.01
C ARG A 51 -3.86 -1.53 -3.40
N VAL A 52 -4.53 -0.44 -3.72
CA VAL A 52 -5.03 -0.18 -5.08
C VAL A 52 -4.10 0.85 -5.70
N ASP A 53 -3.59 0.55 -6.89
CA ASP A 53 -2.76 1.46 -7.66
C ASP A 53 -3.51 1.94 -8.90
N HIS A 54 -3.57 3.27 -9.06
CA HIS A 54 -4.15 3.92 -10.22
C HIS A 54 -3.04 4.28 -11.20
N LEU A 55 -2.86 3.43 -12.21
CA LEU A 55 -1.94 3.65 -13.31
C LEU A 55 -2.70 4.48 -14.35
N GLY A 56 -2.72 5.79 -14.12
CA GLY A 56 -3.29 6.76 -15.06
C GLY A 56 -2.48 6.82 -16.36
N GLU A 57 -3.05 7.42 -17.40
CA GLU A 57 -2.25 8.01 -18.47
C GLU A 57 -1.44 9.15 -17.83
N ASP A 58 -0.17 8.87 -17.56
CA ASP A 58 0.78 9.81 -17.02
C ASP A 58 0.68 11.15 -17.78
N ALA A 59 0.34 12.22 -17.07
CA ALA A 59 0.42 13.61 -17.54
C ALA A 59 -0.60 14.13 -18.59
N ARG A 60 -1.88 13.71 -18.59
CA ARG A 60 -2.90 14.59 -19.23
C ARG A 60 -3.18 15.78 -18.32
N VAL A 61 -2.45 16.88 -18.53
CA VAL A 61 -2.79 18.18 -17.94
C VAL A 61 -4.26 18.49 -18.24
N PRO A 62 -5.07 18.90 -17.25
CA PRO A 62 -6.44 19.27 -17.52
C PRO A 62 -6.43 20.44 -18.51
N THR A 63 -6.95 20.21 -19.72
CA THR A 63 -7.12 21.30 -20.69
C THR A 63 -8.13 22.28 -20.12
N ALA A 64 -7.83 23.58 -20.21
CA ALA A 64 -8.77 24.59 -19.78
C ALA A 64 -10.08 24.43 -20.56
N LEU A 65 -11.19 24.21 -19.84
CA LEU A 65 -12.53 24.14 -20.41
C LEU A 65 -13.07 25.54 -20.78
N SER A 66 -12.32 26.59 -20.48
CA SER A 66 -12.71 27.98 -20.68
C SER A 66 -11.59 28.75 -21.38
N ARG A 67 -11.96 29.75 -22.19
CA ARG A 67 -11.02 30.65 -22.86
C ARG A 67 -11.05 32.01 -22.13
N PRO A 68 -9.90 32.68 -21.91
CA PRO A 68 -9.90 34.02 -21.34
C PRO A 68 -10.67 34.99 -22.24
N VAL A 69 -11.49 35.83 -21.60
CA VAL A 69 -12.14 36.98 -22.21
C VAL A 69 -11.37 38.23 -21.80
N GLY A 70 -11.06 39.07 -22.78
CA GLY A 70 -10.49 40.41 -22.63
C GLY A 70 -11.19 41.35 -23.59
#